data_AF-A0A8K0N239-F1
#
_entry.id   AF-A0A8K0N239-F1
#
_cell.length_a   1.000
_cell.length_b   1.000
_cell.length_c   1.000
_cell.angle_alpha   90.00
_cell.angle_beta   90.00
_cell.angle_gamma   90.00
#
_symmetry.space_group_name_H-M   'P 1'
#
loop_
_entity.id
_entity.type
_entity.pdbx_description
1 polymer ?
#
loop_
_entity_poly.entity_id
_entity_poly.type
_entity_poly.pdbx_seq_one_letter_code
_entity_poly.pdbx_strand_id
1 'polypeptide(L)'
;MVKGLILCYSVISVTFYSAAVSGYWAFGSKVSSNVLKSLMPDSGPSLAPTWLLGLAVIFVLLQLLAIGLVYSQVAYEIMEKNSADVTQGKFSKRNLVPRIILRTLYMSFCAFLAAMLPFFGDIVGVVGAIGFIPLDFILPMLLYNMALSPPRHSPIYWFNIAIMVVFTGVGIMGAFSSIRKLVLDANQFKLFSNDVVD
;
A
#
# COMPACT_ATOMS: atom_id res chain seq x y z
N MET A 1 -3.14 27.16 -3.81
CA MET A 1 -3.26 25.72 -3.48
C MET A 1 -3.40 24.84 -4.73
N VAL A 2 -4.36 25.09 -5.64
CA VAL A 2 -4.57 24.27 -6.86
C VAL A 2 -3.32 24.13 -7.75
N LYS A 3 -2.55 25.20 -7.96
CA LYS A 3 -1.30 25.15 -8.76
C LYS A 3 -0.27 24.15 -8.21
N GLY A 4 -0.14 24.07 -6.88
CA GLY A 4 0.74 23.10 -6.23
C GLY A 4 0.23 21.67 -6.40
N LEU A 5 -1.08 21.47 -6.25
CA LEU A 5 -1.72 20.17 -6.46
C LEU A 5 -1.48 19.66 -7.89
N ILE A 6 -1.71 20.51 -8.89
CA ILE A 6 -1.45 20.19 -10.30
C ILE A 6 0.01 19.81 -10.51
N LEU A 7 0.95 20.58 -9.97
CA LEU A 7 2.37 20.27 -10.11
C LEU A 7 2.73 18.92 -9.49
N CYS A 8 2.25 18.62 -8.28
CA CYS A 8 2.49 17.33 -7.62
C CYS A 8 1.93 16.16 -8.45
N TYR A 9 0.68 16.23 -8.89
CA TYR A 9 0.08 15.15 -9.69
C TYR A 9 0.74 14.99 -11.07
N SER A 10 1.20 16.08 -11.69
CA SER A 10 1.96 16.00 -12.93
C SER A 10 3.28 15.27 -12.74
N VAL A 11 4.04 15.59 -11.68
CA VAL A 11 5.31 14.91 -11.36
C VAL A 11 5.06 13.43 -11.06
N ILE A 12 4.06 13.11 -10.24
CA ILE A 12 3.67 11.72 -9.93
C ILE A 12 3.31 10.96 -11.21
N SER A 13 2.48 11.54 -12.07
CA SER A 13 2.05 10.90 -13.31
C SER A 13 3.23 10.61 -14.23
N VAL A 14 4.09 11.61 -14.48
CA VAL A 14 5.25 11.44 -15.37
C VAL A 14 6.18 10.36 -14.83
N THR A 15 6.50 10.39 -13.54
CA THR A 15 7.43 9.43 -12.92
C THR A 15 6.87 8.01 -12.89
N PHE A 16 5.62 7.82 -12.49
CA PHE A 16 5.00 6.50 -12.37
C PHE A 16 4.74 5.88 -13.74
N TYR A 17 4.15 6.64 -14.68
CA TYR A 17 3.88 6.11 -16.02
C TYR A 17 5.15 5.90 -16.82
N SER A 18 6.19 6.75 -16.67
CA SER A 18 7.48 6.50 -17.33
C SER A 18 8.12 5.20 -16.86
N ALA A 19 8.05 4.88 -15.55
CA ALA A 19 8.57 3.63 -15.02
C ALA A 19 7.72 2.43 -15.47
N ALA A 20 6.39 2.55 -15.44
CA ALA A 20 5.48 1.48 -15.84
C ALA A 20 5.58 1.15 -17.35
N VAL A 21 5.59 2.18 -18.21
CA VAL A 21 5.68 2.02 -19.67
C VAL A 21 7.04 1.44 -20.05
N SER A 22 8.14 1.93 -19.48
CA SER A 22 9.48 1.39 -19.78
C SER A 22 9.64 -0.05 -19.27
N GLY A 23 9.12 -0.37 -18.08
CA GLY A 23 9.11 -1.73 -17.56
C GLY A 23 8.30 -2.70 -18.44
N TYR A 24 7.10 -2.32 -18.85
CA TYR A 24 6.28 -3.14 -19.74
C TYR A 24 6.90 -3.27 -21.14
N TRP A 25 7.53 -2.22 -21.66
CA TRP A 25 8.25 -2.29 -22.94
C TRP A 25 9.44 -3.25 -22.90
N ALA A 26 10.16 -3.31 -21.78
CA ALA A 26 11.33 -4.18 -21.62
C ALA A 26 10.95 -5.65 -21.36
N PHE A 27 9.94 -5.92 -20.52
CA PHE A 27 9.63 -7.27 -20.02
C PHE A 27 8.30 -7.84 -20.55
N GLY A 28 7.48 -7.02 -21.20
CA GLY A 28 6.16 -7.41 -21.69
C GLY A 28 5.26 -7.96 -20.60
N SER A 29 4.51 -9.01 -20.93
CA SER A 29 3.59 -9.68 -20.00
C SER A 29 4.28 -10.48 -18.90
N LYS A 30 5.62 -10.61 -18.92
CA LYS A 30 6.40 -11.32 -17.90
C LYS A 30 6.95 -10.41 -16.81
N VAL A 31 6.60 -9.12 -16.82
CA VAL A 31 7.03 -8.16 -15.79
C VAL A 31 6.49 -8.59 -14.42
N SER A 32 7.37 -8.60 -13.42
CA SER A 32 7.00 -8.89 -12.04
C SER A 32 6.45 -7.63 -11.37
N SER A 33 5.55 -7.81 -10.40
CA SER A 33 5.05 -6.71 -9.56
C SER A 33 6.17 -5.95 -8.84
N ASN A 34 7.32 -6.61 -8.60
CA ASN A 34 8.53 -5.95 -8.13
C ASN A 34 9.56 -5.89 -9.27
N VAL A 35 9.83 -4.69 -9.78
CA VAL A 35 10.78 -4.45 -10.88
C VAL A 35 12.17 -5.01 -10.59
N LEU A 36 12.62 -5.02 -9.33
CA LEU A 36 13.92 -5.58 -8.97
C LEU A 36 14.00 -7.09 -9.21
N LYS A 37 12.89 -7.83 -9.02
CA LYS A 37 12.82 -9.25 -9.36
C LYS A 37 12.90 -9.48 -10.87
N SER A 38 12.35 -8.58 -11.67
CA SER A 38 12.49 -8.67 -13.13
C SER A 38 13.91 -8.37 -13.62
N LEU A 39 14.64 -7.48 -12.94
CA LEU A 39 16.03 -7.12 -13.30
C LEU A 39 17.06 -8.12 -12.76
N MET A 40 16.73 -8.85 -11.70
CA MET A 40 17.54 -9.90 -11.08
C MET A 40 16.70 -11.18 -10.95
N PRO A 41 16.48 -11.92 -12.05
CA PRO A 41 15.76 -13.18 -12.01
C PRO A 41 16.54 -14.24 -11.22
N ASP A 42 15.82 -15.14 -10.53
CA ASP A 42 16.42 -16.24 -9.75
C ASP A 42 17.15 -17.26 -10.64
N SER A 43 16.77 -17.34 -11.92
CA SER A 43 17.43 -18.15 -12.93
C SER A 43 17.96 -17.28 -14.09
N GLY A 44 19.29 -17.13 -14.16
CA GLY A 44 19.97 -16.45 -15.26
C GLY A 44 20.89 -15.30 -14.83
N PRO A 45 21.59 -14.66 -15.77
CA PRO A 45 22.44 -13.51 -15.49
C PRO A 45 21.58 -12.28 -15.17
N SER A 46 22.03 -11.45 -14.22
CA SER A 46 21.41 -10.17 -13.92
C SER A 46 21.41 -9.27 -15.16
N LEU A 47 20.25 -8.72 -15.51
CA LEU A 47 20.07 -7.87 -16.70
C LEU A 47 20.66 -6.47 -16.52
N ALA A 48 21.06 -6.12 -15.30
CA ALA A 48 21.71 -4.87 -14.95
C ALA A 48 22.96 -5.13 -14.07
N PRO A 49 23.90 -4.17 -13.98
CA PRO A 49 25.05 -4.28 -13.09
C PRO A 49 24.64 -4.52 -11.64
N THR A 50 25.26 -5.52 -11.00
CA THR A 50 24.91 -5.93 -9.63
C THR A 50 25.11 -4.82 -8.60
N TRP A 51 26.11 -3.95 -8.77
CA TRP A 51 26.31 -2.79 -7.89
C TRP A 51 25.11 -1.83 -7.95
N LEU A 52 24.52 -1.66 -9.13
CA LEU A 52 23.43 -0.70 -9.35
C LEU A 52 22.15 -1.23 -8.72
N LEU A 53 21.89 -2.52 -8.88
CA LEU A 53 20.77 -3.21 -8.22
C LEU A 53 20.93 -3.21 -6.70
N GLY A 54 22.14 -3.46 -6.19
CA GLY A 54 22.44 -3.38 -4.76
C GLY A 54 22.19 -1.97 -4.20
N LEU A 55 22.61 -0.94 -4.91
CA LEU A 55 22.37 0.46 -4.54
C LEU A 55 20.87 0.80 -4.57
N ALA A 56 20.12 0.33 -5.57
CA ALA A 56 18.68 0.50 -5.64
C ALA A 56 17.96 -0.16 -4.45
N VAL A 57 18.34 -1.38 -4.09
CA VAL A 57 17.81 -2.08 -2.90
C VAL A 57 18.09 -1.27 -1.64
N ILE A 58 19.31 -0.75 -1.45
CA ILE A 58 19.66 0.06 -0.28
C ILE A 58 18.76 1.30 -0.20
N PHE A 59 18.56 2.02 -1.30
CA PHE A 59 17.68 3.20 -1.31
C PHE A 59 16.22 2.85 -1.02
N VAL A 60 15.71 1.76 -1.59
CA VAL A 60 14.37 1.26 -1.27
C VAL A 60 14.24 0.93 0.21
N LEU A 61 15.22 0.25 0.80
CA LEU A 61 15.22 -0.07 2.23
C LEU A 61 15.25 1.18 3.10
N LEU A 62 16.13 2.15 2.80
CA LEU A 62 16.19 3.42 3.53
C LEU A 62 14.86 4.19 3.45
N GLN A 63 14.27 4.25 2.27
CA GLN A 63 12.96 4.89 2.05
C GLN A 63 11.84 4.19 2.83
N LEU A 64 11.79 2.85 2.79
CA LEU A 64 10.79 2.06 3.51
C LEU A 64 10.94 2.17 5.03
N LEU A 65 12.17 2.26 5.55
CA LEU A 65 12.42 2.51 6.97
C LEU A 65 11.85 3.87 7.39
N ALA A 66 12.14 4.93 6.63
CA ALA A 66 11.64 6.27 6.93
C ALA A 66 10.10 6.32 6.92
N ILE A 67 9.49 5.76 5.87
CA ILE A 67 8.03 5.74 5.73
C ILE A 67 7.37 4.85 6.80
N GLY A 68 7.93 3.68 7.08
CA GLY A 68 7.43 2.76 8.09
C GLY A 68 7.38 3.38 9.48
N LEU A 69 8.40 4.19 9.84
CA LEU A 69 8.41 4.94 11.08
C LEU A 69 7.27 5.97 11.15
N VAL A 70 7.05 6.73 10.07
CA VAL A 70 6.01 7.78 10.03
C VAL A 70 4.62 7.17 10.10
N TYR A 71 4.31 6.16 9.28
CA TYR A 71 2.98 5.54 9.30
C TYR A 71 2.67 4.79 10.59
N SER A 72 3.68 4.16 11.21
CA SER A 72 3.48 3.47 12.49
C SER A 72 3.14 4.42 13.64
N GLN A 73 3.43 5.73 13.53
CA GLN A 73 3.07 6.69 14.58
C GLN A 73 1.57 6.75 14.84
N VAL A 74 0.74 6.64 13.80
CA VAL A 74 -0.72 6.65 13.96
C VAL A 74 -1.19 5.43 14.75
N ALA A 75 -0.66 4.24 14.43
CA ALA A 75 -0.96 3.02 15.16
C ALA A 75 -0.50 3.11 16.62
N TYR A 76 0.73 3.61 16.84
CA TYR A 76 1.27 3.79 18.19
C TYR A 76 0.44 4.75 19.02
N GLU A 77 -0.04 5.86 18.45
CA GLU A 77 -0.87 6.81 19.18
C GLU A 77 -2.20 6.18 19.63
N ILE A 78 -2.84 5.39 18.75
CA ILE A 78 -4.09 4.68 19.08
C ILE A 78 -3.85 3.63 20.18
N MET A 79 -2.78 2.84 20.07
CA MET A 79 -2.45 1.79 21.04
C MET A 79 -2.05 2.39 22.40
N GLU A 80 -1.22 3.43 22.39
CA GLU A 80 -0.75 4.11 23.60
C GLU A 80 -1.88 4.86 24.30
N LYS A 81 -2.80 5.50 23.56
CA LYS A 81 -3.96 6.18 24.16
C LYS A 81 -4.83 5.24 24.98
N ASN A 82 -4.97 3.98 24.55
CA ASN A 82 -5.77 2.99 25.26
C ASN A 82 -5.04 2.39 26.47
N SER A 83 -3.70 2.42 26.50
CA SER A 83 -2.88 1.81 27.55
C SER A 83 -2.29 2.81 28.55
N ALA A 84 -2.25 4.10 28.23
CA ALA A 84 -1.58 5.11 29.05
C ALA A 84 -2.45 5.55 30.24
N ASP A 85 -1.84 5.59 31.43
CA ASP A 85 -2.44 6.20 32.61
C ASP A 85 -2.26 7.72 32.53
N VAL A 86 -3.37 8.44 32.35
CA VAL A 86 -3.42 9.91 32.23
C VAL A 86 -2.97 10.62 33.52
N THR A 87 -2.93 9.92 34.65
CA THR A 87 -2.51 10.47 35.95
C THR A 87 -1.00 10.41 36.16
N GLN A 88 -0.26 9.71 35.29
CA GLN A 88 1.18 9.51 35.41
C GLN A 88 1.92 10.16 34.24
N GLY A 89 3.13 10.67 34.50
CA GLY A 89 3.96 11.27 33.47
C GLY A 89 4.26 10.31 32.31
N LYS A 90 4.42 10.85 31.09
CA LYS A 90 4.66 10.08 29.84
C LYS A 90 5.88 9.15 29.91
N PHE A 91 6.87 9.48 30.73
CA PHE A 91 8.09 8.69 30.94
C PHE A 91 8.11 7.92 32.27
N SER A 92 7.00 7.88 33.01
CA SER A 92 6.90 7.04 34.21
C SER A 92 7.04 5.57 33.82
N LYS A 93 7.65 4.74 34.68
CA LYS A 93 7.83 3.30 34.42
C LYS A 93 6.50 2.61 34.07
N ARG A 94 5.39 3.07 34.66
CA ARG A 94 4.03 2.57 34.41
C ARG A 94 3.52 2.82 32.99
N ASN A 95 3.97 3.89 32.32
CA ASN A 95 3.59 4.23 30.94
C ASN A 95 4.67 3.83 29.92
N LEU A 96 5.94 3.83 30.32
CA LEU A 96 7.07 3.50 29.45
C LEU A 96 7.16 2.00 29.14
N VAL A 97 6.92 1.13 30.13
CA VAL A 97 7.01 -0.33 29.94
C VAL A 97 5.93 -0.85 28.97
N PRO A 98 4.63 -0.53 29.15
CA PRO A 98 3.61 -0.94 28.18
C PRO A 98 3.88 -0.36 26.79
N ARG A 99 4.38 0.88 26.70
CA ARG A 99 4.73 1.52 25.43
C ARG A 99 5.79 0.76 24.65
N ILE A 100 6.88 0.36 25.30
CA ILE A 100 7.95 -0.42 24.63
C ILE A 100 7.41 -1.79 24.20
N ILE A 101 6.66 -2.46 25.08
CA ILE A 101 6.07 -3.78 24.78
C ILE A 101 5.12 -3.70 23.58
N LEU A 102 4.19 -2.74 23.59
CA LEU A 102 3.19 -2.54 22.54
C LEU A 102 3.82 -2.20 21.19
N ARG A 103 4.84 -1.33 21.17
CA ARG A 103 5.57 -0.98 19.94
C ARG A 103 6.33 -2.17 19.38
N THR A 104 7.05 -2.90 20.24
CA THR A 104 7.79 -4.10 19.81
C THR A 104 6.85 -5.19 19.34
N LEU A 105 5.74 -5.44 20.03
CA LEU A 105 4.74 -6.43 19.64
C LEU A 105 4.12 -6.07 18.28
N TYR A 106 3.73 -4.81 18.08
CA TYR A 106 3.23 -4.32 16.80
C TYR A 106 4.24 -4.55 15.68
N MET A 107 5.49 -4.11 15.86
CA MET A 107 6.51 -4.23 14.83
C MET A 107 6.86 -5.70 14.54
N SER A 108 6.97 -6.54 15.57
CA SER A 108 7.18 -7.98 15.43
C SER A 108 6.02 -8.66 14.71
N PHE A 109 4.78 -8.25 14.99
CA PHE A 109 3.61 -8.77 14.29
C PHE A 109 3.60 -8.37 12.81
N CYS A 110 3.91 -7.11 12.49
CA CYS A 110 4.07 -6.66 11.10
C CYS A 110 5.18 -7.43 10.38
N ALA A 111 6.32 -7.62 11.02
CA ALA A 111 7.44 -8.38 10.46
C ALA A 111 7.07 -9.86 10.24
N PHE A 112 6.34 -10.46 11.19
CA PHE A 112 5.82 -11.82 11.08
C PHE A 112 4.86 -11.96 9.89
N LEU A 113 3.89 -11.06 9.75
CA LEU A 113 2.95 -11.08 8.62
C LEU A 113 3.67 -10.88 7.28
N ALA A 114 4.67 -9.99 7.22
CA ALA A 114 5.47 -9.76 6.03
C ALA A 114 6.30 -11.00 5.64
N ALA A 115 6.84 -11.74 6.61
CA ALA A 115 7.55 -12.99 6.37
C ALA A 115 6.61 -14.14 5.96
N MET A 116 5.37 -14.13 6.44
CA MET A 116 4.37 -15.17 6.19
C MET A 116 3.74 -15.05 4.79
N LEU A 117 3.59 -13.84 4.25
CA LEU A 117 2.85 -13.56 3.01
C LEU A 117 3.71 -12.81 1.98
N PRO A 118 4.52 -13.52 1.16
CA PRO A 118 5.40 -12.88 0.16
C PRO A 118 4.67 -12.40 -1.11
N PHE A 119 3.35 -12.19 -1.06
CA PHE A 119 2.48 -11.83 -2.20
C PHE A 119 2.28 -10.31 -2.30
N PHE A 120 3.38 -9.57 -2.54
CA PHE A 120 3.34 -8.11 -2.55
C PHE A 120 2.28 -7.54 -3.51
N GLY A 121 2.20 -8.07 -4.73
CA GLY A 121 1.26 -7.59 -5.75
C GLY A 121 -0.20 -7.76 -5.35
N ASP A 122 -0.56 -8.96 -4.87
CA ASP A 122 -1.94 -9.28 -4.52
C ASP A 122 -2.39 -8.55 -3.26
N ILE A 123 -1.51 -8.42 -2.25
CA ILE A 123 -1.79 -7.64 -1.04
C ILE A 123 -2.05 -6.18 -1.39
N VAL A 124 -1.19 -5.57 -2.21
CA VAL A 124 -1.37 -4.18 -2.66
C VAL A 124 -2.66 -4.05 -3.47
N GLY A 125 -3.00 -5.04 -4.30
CA GLY A 125 -4.26 -5.09 -5.03
C GLY A 125 -5.49 -5.10 -4.12
N VAL A 126 -5.49 -5.94 -3.08
CA VAL A 126 -6.57 -5.99 -2.08
C VAL A 126 -6.68 -4.67 -1.32
N VAL A 127 -5.56 -4.14 -0.81
CA VAL A 127 -5.53 -2.87 -0.07
C VAL A 127 -6.01 -1.72 -0.94
N GLY A 128 -5.60 -1.67 -2.22
CA GLY A 128 -6.06 -0.66 -3.15
C GLY A 128 -7.56 -0.77 -3.43
N ALA A 129 -8.08 -1.98 -3.63
CA ALA A 129 -9.47 -2.19 -3.96
C ALA A 129 -10.44 -1.90 -2.80
N ILE A 130 -10.06 -2.30 -1.57
CA ILE A 130 -10.92 -2.16 -0.39
C ILE A 130 -10.68 -0.82 0.33
N GLY A 131 -9.43 -0.34 0.35
CA GLY A 131 -9.04 0.88 1.05
C GLY A 131 -9.07 2.12 0.15
N PHE A 132 -8.20 2.15 -0.86
CA PHE A 132 -8.00 3.37 -1.65
C PHE A 132 -9.19 3.71 -2.54
N ILE A 133 -9.83 2.74 -3.20
CA ILE A 133 -10.96 3.03 -4.09
C ILE A 133 -12.11 3.73 -3.34
N PRO A 134 -12.58 3.22 -2.18
CA PRO A 134 -13.61 3.92 -1.42
C PRO A 134 -13.16 5.26 -0.87
N LEU A 135 -11.94 5.35 -0.32
CA LEU A 135 -11.46 6.58 0.31
C LEU A 135 -11.18 7.71 -0.69
N ASP A 136 -10.68 7.38 -1.88
CA ASP A 136 -10.23 8.38 -2.86
C ASP A 136 -11.32 8.74 -3.88
N PHE A 137 -12.19 7.81 -4.25
CA PHE A 137 -13.20 8.05 -5.29
C PHE A 137 -14.63 8.14 -4.74
N ILE A 138 -15.01 7.28 -3.79
CA ILE A 138 -16.39 7.21 -3.31
C ILE A 138 -16.64 8.26 -2.23
N LEU A 139 -15.80 8.27 -1.19
CA LEU A 139 -15.98 9.11 -0.02
C LEU A 139 -16.00 10.61 -0.35
N PRO A 140 -15.11 11.17 -1.21
CA PRO A 140 -15.16 12.59 -1.52
C PRO A 140 -16.43 12.99 -2.26
N MET A 141 -16.94 12.13 -3.14
CA MET A 141 -18.19 12.37 -3.87
C MET A 141 -19.42 12.29 -2.95
N LEU A 142 -19.41 11.34 -2.02
CA LEU A 142 -20.43 11.21 -0.98
C LEU A 142 -20.44 12.45 -0.08
N LEU A 143 -19.27 12.85 0.42
CA LEU A 143 -19.12 14.03 1.28
C LEU A 143 -19.49 15.32 0.54
N TYR A 144 -19.13 15.46 -0.74
CA TYR A 144 -19.53 16.60 -1.57
C TYR A 144 -21.05 16.69 -1.67
N ASN A 145 -21.71 15.57 -1.99
CA ASN A 145 -23.17 15.53 -2.11
C ASN A 145 -23.88 15.81 -0.78
N MET A 146 -23.33 15.35 0.34
CA MET A 146 -23.88 15.63 1.67
C MET A 146 -23.68 17.10 2.09
N ALA A 147 -22.47 17.65 1.90
CA ALA A 147 -22.13 18.98 2.38
C ALA A 147 -22.74 20.10 1.54
N LEU A 148 -22.75 19.96 0.21
CA LEU A 148 -23.22 21.00 -0.71
C LEU A 148 -24.66 20.77 -1.18
N SER A 149 -25.21 19.57 -0.97
CA SER A 149 -26.60 19.21 -1.33
C SER A 149 -27.04 19.75 -2.71
N PRO A 150 -26.29 19.46 -3.80
CA PRO A 150 -26.62 19.98 -5.12
C PRO A 150 -28.02 19.50 -5.56
N PRO A 151 -28.76 20.29 -6.35
CA PRO A 151 -30.07 19.89 -6.85
C PRO A 151 -30.00 18.56 -7.59
N ARG A 152 -30.98 17.67 -7.39
CA ARG A 152 -30.99 16.32 -8.00
C ARG A 152 -31.05 16.31 -9.53
N HIS A 153 -31.46 17.42 -10.14
CA HIS A 153 -31.45 17.62 -11.59
C HIS A 153 -30.11 18.19 -12.10
N SER A 154 -29.19 18.57 -11.21
CA SER A 154 -27.89 19.09 -11.59
C SER A 154 -27.04 17.98 -12.24
N PRO A 155 -26.36 18.27 -13.36
CA PRO A 155 -25.45 17.30 -13.98
C PRO A 155 -24.32 16.89 -13.02
N ILE A 156 -23.93 17.77 -12.09
CA ILE A 156 -22.88 17.50 -11.09
C ILE A 156 -23.31 16.38 -10.13
N TYR A 157 -24.58 16.36 -9.73
CA TYR A 157 -25.11 15.33 -8.82
C TYR A 157 -25.06 13.94 -9.47
N TRP A 158 -25.50 13.85 -10.74
CA TRP A 158 -25.46 12.61 -11.51
C TRP A 158 -24.02 12.16 -11.80
N PHE A 159 -23.12 13.08 -12.07
CA PHE A 159 -21.70 12.78 -12.26
C PHE A 159 -21.07 12.19 -10.99
N ASN A 160 -21.33 12.78 -9.83
CA ASN A 160 -20.86 12.26 -8.54
C ASN A 160 -21.43 10.87 -8.24
N ILE A 161 -22.72 10.64 -8.53
CA ILE A 161 -23.33 9.30 -8.40
C ILE A 161 -22.69 8.29 -9.34
N ALA A 162 -22.44 8.67 -10.60
CA ALA A 162 -21.81 7.79 -11.57
C ALA A 162 -20.41 7.36 -11.11
N ILE A 163 -19.60 8.29 -10.59
CA ILE A 163 -18.30 7.97 -9.99
C ILE A 163 -18.48 6.97 -8.85
N MET A 164 -19.38 7.24 -7.90
CA MET A 164 -19.59 6.33 -6.77
C MET A 164 -19.97 4.92 -7.22
N VAL A 165 -20.91 4.78 -8.16
CA VAL A 165 -21.38 3.47 -8.64
C VAL A 165 -20.29 2.73 -9.41
N VAL A 166 -19.61 3.40 -10.36
CA VAL A 166 -18.56 2.79 -11.17
C VAL A 166 -17.40 2.33 -10.29
N PHE A 167 -16.90 3.19 -9.41
CA PHE A 167 -15.77 2.84 -8.55
C PHE A 167 -16.15 1.83 -7.46
N THR A 168 -17.41 1.77 -7.01
CA THR A 168 -17.88 0.65 -6.17
C THR A 168 -17.78 -0.67 -6.93
N GLY A 169 -18.22 -0.71 -8.18
CA GLY A 169 -18.10 -1.90 -9.04
C GLY A 169 -16.63 -2.31 -9.25
N VAL A 170 -15.76 -1.36 -9.57
CA VAL A 170 -14.32 -1.60 -9.74
C VAL A 170 -13.69 -2.10 -8.43
N GLY A 171 -14.07 -1.52 -7.28
CA GLY A 171 -13.60 -1.95 -5.96
C GLY A 171 -13.99 -3.40 -5.65
N ILE A 172 -15.25 -3.78 -5.89
CA ILE A 172 -15.72 -5.16 -5.69
C ILE A 172 -14.99 -6.14 -6.61
N MET A 173 -14.89 -5.82 -7.91
CA MET A 173 -14.19 -6.67 -8.87
C MET A 173 -12.69 -6.81 -8.55
N GLY A 174 -12.04 -5.71 -8.19
CA GLY A 174 -10.62 -5.67 -7.82
C GLY A 174 -10.35 -6.44 -6.53
N ALA A 175 -11.22 -6.31 -5.53
CA ALA A 175 -11.11 -7.06 -4.28
C ALA A 175 -11.30 -8.56 -4.54
N PHE A 176 -12.34 -8.93 -5.29
CA PHE A 176 -12.58 -10.33 -5.66
C PHE A 176 -11.41 -10.95 -6.43
N SER A 177 -10.90 -10.25 -7.45
CA SER A 177 -9.76 -10.72 -8.25
C SER A 177 -8.50 -10.90 -7.40
N SER A 178 -8.16 -9.92 -6.57
CA SER A 178 -6.93 -9.94 -5.78
C SER A 178 -7.01 -10.96 -4.64
N ILE A 179 -8.17 -11.08 -3.96
CA ILE A 179 -8.38 -12.11 -2.94
C ILE A 179 -8.31 -13.51 -3.56
N ARG A 180 -8.92 -13.72 -4.74
CA ARG A 180 -8.85 -15.00 -5.44
C ARG A 180 -7.41 -15.40 -5.76
N LYS A 181 -6.60 -14.47 -6.28
CA LYS A 181 -5.17 -14.72 -6.56
C LYS A 181 -4.43 -15.05 -5.27
N LEU A 182 -4.59 -14.23 -4.24
CA LEU A 182 -3.98 -14.45 -2.93
C LEU A 182 -4.30 -15.84 -2.35
N VAL A 183 -5.54 -16.32 -2.48
CA VAL A 183 -5.94 -17.65 -1.99
C VAL A 183 -5.32 -18.78 -2.84
N LEU A 184 -5.25 -18.60 -4.16
CA LEU A 184 -4.63 -19.59 -5.05
C LEU A 184 -3.13 -19.70 -4.78
N ASP A 185 -2.45 -18.57 -4.65
CA ASP A 185 -1.01 -18.50 -4.40
C ASP A 185 -0.68 -19.00 -2.99
N ALA A 186 -1.51 -18.66 -1.99
CA ALA A 186 -1.36 -19.18 -0.63
C ALA A 186 -1.57 -20.70 -0.51
N ASN A 187 -2.41 -21.30 -1.38
CA ASN A 187 -2.60 -22.76 -1.40
C ASN A 187 -1.41 -23.51 -2.01
N GLN A 188 -0.65 -22.88 -2.90
CA GLN A 188 0.57 -23.45 -3.48
C GLN A 188 1.79 -23.22 -2.58
N PHE A 189 1.75 -22.18 -1.75
CA PHE A 189 2.83 -21.81 -0.85
C PHE A 189 2.88 -22.68 0.41
N LYS A 190 4.00 -23.37 0.62
CA LYS A 190 4.30 -23.99 1.92
C LYS A 190 4.97 -22.96 2.83
N LEU A 191 4.30 -22.61 3.92
CA LEU A 191 4.85 -21.76 4.98
C LEU A 191 6.26 -22.23 5.38
N PHE A 192 7.24 -21.34 5.20
CA PHE A 192 8.65 -21.54 5.56
C PHE A 192 9.39 -22.67 4.79
N SER A 193 8.88 -23.09 3.64
CA SER A 193 9.63 -23.97 2.72
C SER A 193 10.59 -23.14 1.86
N ASN A 194 11.81 -23.63 1.64
CA ASN A 194 12.81 -22.97 0.79
C ASN A 194 12.47 -23.02 -0.71
N ASP A 195 11.38 -23.67 -1.09
CA ASP A 195 10.95 -23.78 -2.49
C ASP A 195 9.97 -22.64 -2.79
N VAL A 196 10.50 -21.57 -3.39
CA VAL A 196 9.71 -20.54 -4.07
C VAL A 196 9.03 -21.22 -5.25
N VAL A 197 7.74 -21.56 -5.10
CA VAL A 197 6.93 -22.03 -6.23
C VAL A 197 6.51 -20.78 -7.01
N ASP A 198 7.03 -20.68 -8.23
CA ASP A 198 6.70 -19.66 -9.24
C ASP A 198 5.23 -19.70 -9.69
#